data_AF-A0A453HFP7-F1
#
_entry.id   AF-A0A453HFP7-F1
#
_cell.length_a   1.000
_cell.length_b   1.000
_cell.length_c   1.000
_cell.angle_alpha   90.00
_cell.angle_beta   90.00
_cell.angle_gamma   90.00
#
_symmetry.space_group_name_H-M   'P 1'
#
loop_
_entity.id
_entity.type
_entity.pdbx_description
1 polymer ?
#
loop_
_entity_poly.entity_id
_entity_poly.type
_entity_poly.pdbx_seq_one_letter_code
_entity_poly.pdbx_strand_id
1 'polypeptide(L)'
;ADQEANIVMCVVAAPENWEAVLAGIKNIRLSGQAPVDTKGCEKAGSLLPPKERRFAVLISTMMSSQTKDEVTHAAVERLGENGLLDPDAIVRTDEATLANLIKPVGFYQRKAQFIKEASRICLERFGGDIPDTLTDLLALKGVGPKMAHLVMSIAWKNTQGICVDTHVHRISNRLGWVFREGTKQVVC
;
A
#
# COMPACT_ATOMS: atom_id res chain seq x y z
N ALA A 1 -10.17 43.67 0.75
CA ALA A 1 -8.82 44.17 0.45
C ALA A 1 -7.94 42.95 0.34
N ASP A 2 -7.88 42.49 -0.90
CA ASP A 2 -7.54 41.14 -1.33
C ASP A 2 -6.04 40.91 -1.22
N GLN A 3 -5.66 39.78 -0.65
CA GLN A 3 -4.29 39.28 -0.70
C GLN A 3 -4.31 38.06 -1.60
N GLU A 4 -4.36 38.31 -2.91
CA GLU A 4 -4.14 37.29 -3.93
C GLU A 4 -2.75 36.70 -3.73
N ALA A 5 -2.72 35.44 -3.30
CA ALA A 5 -1.53 34.62 -3.28
C ALA A 5 -1.03 34.48 -4.72
N ASN A 6 0.11 35.10 -4.99
CA ASN A 6 0.77 35.07 -6.28
C ASN A 6 1.29 33.64 -6.54
N ILE A 7 0.44 32.77 -7.09
CA ILE A 7 0.83 31.45 -7.57
C ILE A 7 1.68 31.68 -8.82
N VAL A 8 2.99 31.73 -8.64
CA VAL A 8 3.93 31.65 -9.76
C VAL A 8 3.71 30.29 -10.41
N MET A 9 3.01 30.28 -11.54
CA MET A 9 2.92 29.15 -12.45
C MET A 9 4.32 28.90 -12.99
N CYS A 10 5.12 28.13 -12.24
CA CYS A 10 6.39 27.63 -12.74
C CYS A 10 6.03 26.65 -13.87
N VAL A 11 6.23 27.07 -15.12
CA VAL A 11 6.11 26.18 -16.28
C VAL A 11 7.26 25.19 -16.16
N VAL A 12 7.00 24.05 -15.51
CA VAL A 12 7.97 22.98 -15.40
C VAL A 12 8.08 22.34 -16.78
N ALA A 13 9.16 22.67 -17.50
CA ALA A 13 9.49 21.97 -18.73
C ALA A 13 9.75 20.49 -18.42
N ALA A 14 9.31 19.61 -19.31
CA ALA A 14 9.57 18.18 -19.16
C ALA A 14 11.09 17.93 -19.20
N PRO A 15 11.61 16.95 -18.42
CA PRO A 15 13.04 16.63 -18.44
C PRO A 15 13.52 16.25 -19.83
N GLU A 16 14.78 16.55 -20.16
CA GLU A 16 15.35 16.16 -21.44
C GLU A 16 15.26 14.64 -21.64
N ASN A 17 14.92 14.19 -22.86
CA ASN A 17 14.82 12.78 -23.23
C ASN A 17 13.85 11.92 -22.39
N TRP A 18 12.92 12.52 -21.63
CA TRP A 18 12.01 11.79 -20.74
C TRP A 18 11.17 10.73 -21.47
N GLU A 19 10.78 10.98 -22.72
CA GLU A 19 10.01 10.03 -23.55
C GLU A 19 10.82 8.77 -23.86
N ALA A 20 12.09 8.94 -24.24
CA ALA A 20 12.99 7.83 -24.51
C ALA A 20 13.27 7.01 -23.25
N VAL A 21 13.48 7.69 -22.10
CA VAL A 21 13.64 7.04 -20.80
C VAL A 21 12.38 6.26 -20.42
N LEU A 22 11.19 6.85 -20.56
CA LEU A 22 9.92 6.19 -20.28
C LEU A 22 9.69 4.98 -21.20
N ALA A 23 10.00 5.10 -22.49
CA ALA A 23 9.93 3.99 -23.44
C ALA A 23 10.86 2.84 -23.03
N GLY A 24 12.09 3.15 -22.61
CA GLY A 24 13.03 2.17 -22.06
C GLY A 24 12.47 1.46 -20.82
N ILE A 25 11.92 2.21 -19.85
CA ILE A 25 11.31 1.64 -18.64
C ILE A 25 10.13 0.72 -19.01
N LYS A 26 9.29 1.13 -19.95
CA LYS A 26 8.17 0.30 -20.45
C LYS A 26 8.70 -1.00 -21.07
N ASN A 27 9.72 -0.94 -21.92
CA ASN A 27 10.33 -2.13 -22.53
C ASN A 27 10.90 -3.09 -21.48
N ILE A 28 11.60 -2.57 -20.47
CA ILE A 28 12.11 -3.38 -19.35
C ILE A 28 10.95 -4.09 -18.63
N ARG A 29 9.87 -3.36 -18.32
CA ARG A 29 8.69 -3.94 -17.66
C ARG A 29 7.93 -4.95 -18.51
N LEU A 30 7.97 -4.83 -19.84
CA LEU A 30 7.42 -5.85 -20.74
C LEU A 30 8.28 -7.12 -20.80
N SER A 31 9.60 -6.99 -20.66
CA SER A 31 10.53 -8.12 -20.79
C SER A 31 10.72 -8.97 -19.53
N GLY A 32 10.21 -8.53 -18.37
CA GLY A 32 10.50 -9.19 -17.09
C GLY A 32 9.30 -9.20 -16.13
N GLN A 33 9.13 -10.32 -15.45
CA GLN A 33 8.12 -10.49 -14.40
C GLN A 33 8.69 -10.07 -13.05
N ALA A 34 7.99 -9.20 -12.32
CA ALA A 34 8.32 -8.82 -10.96
C ALA A 34 7.41 -9.57 -9.97
N PRO A 35 7.86 -9.79 -8.72
CA PRO A 35 7.05 -10.44 -7.69
C PRO A 35 5.66 -9.80 -7.52
N VAL A 36 5.59 -8.47 -7.51
CA VAL A 36 4.33 -7.72 -7.40
C VAL A 36 3.28 -8.16 -8.42
N ASP A 37 3.68 -8.60 -9.63
CA ASP A 37 2.74 -8.99 -10.69
C ASP A 37 1.92 -10.26 -10.35
N THR A 38 2.46 -11.10 -9.45
CA THR A 38 1.83 -12.38 -9.06
C THR A 38 1.55 -12.49 -7.56
N LYS A 39 2.23 -11.67 -6.75
CA LYS A 39 2.21 -11.71 -5.30
C LYS A 39 1.81 -10.36 -4.67
N GLY A 40 1.48 -9.36 -5.48
CA GLY A 40 1.02 -8.05 -5.01
C GLY A 40 -0.30 -8.10 -4.24
N CYS A 41 -0.61 -7.00 -3.54
CA CYS A 41 -1.81 -6.87 -2.70
C CYS A 41 -3.12 -7.08 -3.49
N GLU A 42 -3.13 -6.85 -4.80
CA GLU A 42 -4.27 -7.06 -5.68
C GLU A 42 -4.67 -8.53 -5.84
N LYS A 43 -3.76 -9.44 -5.55
CA LYS A 43 -3.98 -10.89 -5.56
C LYS A 43 -4.55 -11.42 -4.24
N ALA A 44 -4.50 -10.63 -3.16
CA ALA A 44 -4.96 -11.03 -1.84
C ALA A 44 -6.45 -11.40 -1.88
N GLY A 45 -6.79 -12.61 -1.40
CA GLY A 45 -8.17 -13.07 -1.32
C GLY A 45 -8.92 -13.08 -2.66
N SER A 46 -8.23 -13.26 -3.78
CA SER A 46 -8.83 -13.15 -5.13
C SER A 46 -10.00 -14.10 -5.39
N LEU A 47 -10.07 -15.22 -4.65
CA LEU A 47 -11.14 -16.22 -4.72
C LEU A 47 -12.19 -16.06 -3.62
N LEU A 48 -12.04 -15.10 -2.72
CA LEU A 48 -12.96 -14.86 -1.62
C LEU A 48 -14.17 -14.03 -2.08
N PRO A 49 -15.31 -14.10 -1.36
CA PRO A 49 -16.41 -13.20 -1.61
C PRO A 49 -16.00 -11.73 -1.35
N PRO A 50 -16.76 -10.75 -1.88
CA PRO A 50 -16.30 -9.36 -1.93
C PRO A 50 -15.89 -8.76 -0.58
N LYS A 51 -16.61 -9.05 0.50
CA LYS A 51 -16.36 -8.49 1.83
C LYS A 51 -15.03 -9.02 2.42
N GLU A 52 -14.86 -10.33 2.39
CA GLU A 52 -13.68 -11.04 2.87
C GLU A 52 -12.45 -10.70 1.99
N ARG A 53 -12.65 -10.54 0.67
CA ARG A 53 -11.60 -10.06 -0.22
C ARG A 53 -11.14 -8.65 0.15
N ARG A 54 -12.06 -7.73 0.45
CA ARG A 54 -11.70 -6.37 0.89
C ARG A 54 -10.90 -6.41 2.18
N PHE A 55 -11.32 -7.22 3.14
CA PHE A 55 -10.56 -7.42 4.37
C PHE A 55 -9.16 -8.00 4.10
N ALA A 56 -9.04 -9.02 3.25
CA ALA A 56 -7.75 -9.59 2.85
C ALA A 56 -6.83 -8.54 2.20
N VAL A 57 -7.37 -7.65 1.35
CA VAL A 57 -6.63 -6.55 0.73
C VAL A 57 -6.14 -5.55 1.80
N LEU A 58 -6.97 -5.18 2.78
CA LEU A 58 -6.58 -4.31 3.88
C LEU A 58 -5.42 -4.92 4.68
N ILE A 59 -5.56 -6.17 5.14
CA ILE A 59 -4.53 -6.86 5.94
C ILE A 59 -3.24 -7.05 5.14
N SER A 60 -3.33 -7.48 3.88
CA SER A 60 -2.17 -7.57 2.97
C SER A 60 -1.44 -6.24 2.85
N THR A 61 -2.19 -5.15 2.67
CA THR A 61 -1.65 -3.79 2.58
C THR A 61 -0.97 -3.38 3.89
N MET A 62 -1.59 -3.62 5.05
CA MET A 62 -1.00 -3.38 6.38
C MET A 62 0.32 -4.12 6.59
N MET A 63 0.43 -5.35 6.08
CA MET A 63 1.63 -6.17 6.18
C MET A 63 2.74 -5.79 5.19
N SER A 64 2.40 -5.23 4.02
CA SER A 64 3.35 -4.94 2.93
C SER A 64 4.47 -3.96 3.29
N SER A 65 4.24 -3.06 4.26
CA SER A 65 5.22 -2.03 4.59
C SER A 65 6.54 -2.65 5.09
N GLN A 66 7.67 -2.34 4.42
CA GLN A 66 8.98 -2.91 4.74
C GLN A 66 8.98 -4.46 4.77
N THR A 67 8.20 -5.09 3.89
CA THR A 67 8.14 -6.55 3.74
C THR A 67 8.07 -6.89 2.24
N LYS A 68 8.80 -7.92 1.80
CA LYS A 68 8.78 -8.34 0.38
C LYS A 68 7.39 -8.87 0.00
N ASP A 69 7.03 -8.76 -1.28
CA ASP A 69 5.71 -9.17 -1.77
C ASP A 69 5.46 -10.66 -1.53
N GLU A 70 6.45 -11.52 -1.80
CA GLU A 70 6.32 -12.96 -1.62
C GLU A 70 6.10 -13.34 -0.15
N VAL A 71 6.75 -12.62 0.77
CA VAL A 71 6.62 -12.83 2.22
C VAL A 71 5.23 -12.37 2.68
N THR A 72 4.77 -11.24 2.19
CA THR A 72 3.44 -10.70 2.50
C THR A 72 2.35 -11.64 1.97
N HIS A 73 2.48 -12.09 0.73
CA HIS A 73 1.54 -13.01 0.10
C HIS A 73 1.45 -14.34 0.85
N ALA A 74 2.59 -14.96 1.17
CA ALA A 74 2.61 -16.20 1.95
C ALA A 74 2.01 -16.03 3.36
N ALA A 75 2.12 -14.84 3.96
CA ALA A 75 1.46 -14.54 5.23
C ALA A 75 -0.07 -14.46 5.07
N VAL A 76 -0.57 -13.82 4.00
CA VAL A 76 -2.01 -13.77 3.69
C VAL A 76 -2.57 -15.17 3.43
N GLU A 77 -1.86 -16.00 2.65
CA GLU A 77 -2.25 -17.39 2.40
C GLU A 77 -2.37 -18.17 3.71
N ARG A 78 -1.35 -18.08 4.58
CA ARG A 78 -1.37 -18.73 5.90
C ARG A 78 -2.53 -18.25 6.79
N LEU A 79 -2.86 -16.95 6.78
CA LEU A 79 -4.05 -16.44 7.47
C LEU A 79 -5.34 -17.04 6.89
N GLY A 80 -5.43 -17.14 5.56
CA GLY A 80 -6.56 -17.76 4.87
C GLY A 80 -6.76 -19.24 5.22
N GLU A 81 -5.68 -20.02 5.24
CA GLU A 81 -5.67 -21.44 5.64
C GLU A 81 -6.16 -21.64 7.07
N ASN A 82 -6.01 -20.63 7.93
CA ASN A 82 -6.45 -20.65 9.33
C ASN A 82 -7.80 -19.95 9.54
N GLY A 83 -8.51 -19.57 8.47
CA GLY A 83 -9.81 -18.89 8.55
C GLY A 83 -9.75 -17.47 9.13
N LEU A 84 -8.58 -16.81 9.03
CA LEU A 84 -8.32 -15.50 9.63
C LEU A 84 -8.39 -14.33 8.64
N LEU A 85 -9.05 -14.53 7.49
CA LEU A 85 -9.39 -13.45 6.55
C LEU A 85 -10.80 -12.90 6.82
N ASP A 86 -11.12 -12.78 8.10
CA ASP A 86 -12.36 -12.23 8.64
C ASP A 86 -12.06 -11.46 9.93
N PRO A 87 -12.62 -10.25 10.13
CA PRO A 87 -12.30 -9.44 11.31
C PRO A 87 -12.76 -10.05 12.63
N ASP A 88 -13.89 -10.76 12.66
CA ASP A 88 -14.42 -11.40 13.86
C ASP A 88 -13.54 -12.60 14.27
N ALA A 89 -13.06 -13.38 13.31
CA ALA A 89 -12.03 -14.40 13.53
C ALA A 89 -10.73 -13.80 14.10
N ILE A 90 -10.20 -12.73 13.50
CA ILE A 90 -8.99 -12.04 13.98
C ILE A 90 -9.13 -11.51 15.41
N VAL A 91 -10.29 -10.95 15.77
CA VAL A 91 -10.51 -10.42 17.11
C VAL A 91 -10.50 -11.54 18.15
N ARG A 92 -11.08 -12.71 17.84
CA ARG A 92 -11.09 -13.88 18.72
C ARG A 92 -9.74 -14.58 18.87
N THR A 93 -8.90 -14.59 17.84
CA THR A 93 -7.56 -15.20 17.91
C THR A 93 -6.67 -14.44 18.88
N ASP A 94 -5.88 -15.11 19.71
CA ASP A 94 -4.94 -14.41 20.59
C ASP A 94 -3.84 -13.69 19.78
N GLU A 95 -3.34 -12.57 20.31
CA GLU A 95 -2.36 -11.74 19.59
C GLU A 95 -1.05 -12.48 19.32
N ALA A 96 -0.62 -13.36 20.24
CA ALA A 96 0.62 -14.11 20.10
C ALA A 96 0.53 -15.12 18.96
N THR A 97 -0.59 -15.83 18.82
CA THR A 97 -0.87 -16.74 17.71
C THR A 97 -0.93 -15.98 16.39
N LEU A 98 -1.64 -14.85 16.34
CA LEU A 98 -1.67 -14.03 15.14
C LEU A 98 -0.25 -13.57 14.74
N ALA A 99 0.51 -13.04 15.70
CA ALA A 99 1.88 -12.61 15.48
C ALA A 99 2.77 -13.76 14.99
N ASN A 100 2.61 -14.97 15.53
CA ASN A 100 3.34 -16.15 15.10
C ASN A 100 2.99 -16.55 13.66
N LEU A 101 1.71 -16.48 13.27
CA LEU A 101 1.28 -16.75 11.89
C LEU A 101 1.88 -15.75 10.89
N ILE A 102 2.11 -14.51 11.29
CA ILE A 102 2.72 -13.49 10.41
C ILE A 102 4.20 -13.23 10.73
N LYS A 103 4.87 -14.09 11.49
CA LYS A 103 6.26 -13.89 11.98
C LYS A 103 7.30 -13.50 10.91
N PRO A 104 7.25 -14.03 9.67
CA PRO A 104 8.19 -13.62 8.62
C PRO A 104 8.02 -12.16 8.16
N VAL A 105 6.89 -11.53 8.45
CA VAL A 105 6.60 -10.13 8.09
C VAL A 105 7.46 -9.18 8.95
N GLY A 106 8.05 -8.16 8.33
CA GLY A 106 8.82 -7.15 9.07
C GLY A 106 7.96 -6.45 10.11
N PHE A 107 8.45 -6.29 11.35
CA PHE A 107 7.69 -5.70 12.47
C PHE A 107 6.38 -6.44 12.82
N TYR A 108 6.34 -7.76 12.62
CA TYR A 108 5.14 -8.60 12.78
C TYR A 108 4.40 -8.40 14.12
N GLN A 109 5.08 -8.22 15.25
CA GLN A 109 4.42 -8.03 16.56
C GLN A 109 3.56 -6.76 16.57
N ARG A 110 4.12 -5.63 16.13
CA ARG A 110 3.40 -4.35 16.04
C ARG A 110 2.29 -4.42 14.98
N LYS A 111 2.53 -5.12 13.87
CA LYS A 111 1.52 -5.30 12.83
C LYS A 111 0.35 -6.18 13.29
N ALA A 112 0.59 -7.22 14.07
CA ALA A 112 -0.47 -8.05 14.67
C ALA A 112 -1.39 -7.20 15.57
N GLN A 113 -0.80 -6.30 16.38
CA GLN A 113 -1.57 -5.34 17.18
C GLN A 113 -2.45 -4.44 16.31
N PHE A 114 -1.89 -3.84 15.27
CA PHE A 114 -2.63 -2.94 14.38
C PHE A 114 -3.71 -3.67 13.60
N ILE A 115 -3.45 -4.90 13.15
CA ILE A 115 -4.44 -5.75 12.48
C ILE A 115 -5.62 -6.03 13.42
N LYS A 116 -5.37 -6.44 14.67
CA LYS A 116 -6.44 -6.66 15.66
C LYS A 116 -7.23 -5.39 15.95
N GLU A 117 -6.55 -4.25 16.09
CA GLU A 117 -7.19 -2.95 16.33
C GLU A 117 -8.09 -2.55 15.14
N ALA A 118 -7.58 -2.66 13.91
CA ALA A 118 -8.35 -2.42 12.71
C ALA A 118 -9.56 -3.37 12.60
N SER A 119 -9.39 -4.66 12.90
CA SER A 119 -10.50 -5.62 12.89
C SER A 119 -11.60 -5.28 13.90
N ARG A 120 -11.26 -4.81 15.11
CA ARG A 120 -12.25 -4.32 16.07
C ARG A 120 -13.02 -3.12 15.51
N ILE A 121 -12.32 -2.15 14.94
CA ILE A 121 -12.92 -0.98 14.31
C ILE A 121 -13.88 -1.38 13.17
N CYS A 122 -13.47 -2.33 12.33
CA CYS A 122 -14.32 -2.88 11.25
C CYS A 122 -15.65 -3.45 11.80
N LEU A 123 -15.59 -4.22 12.89
CA LEU A 123 -16.79 -4.79 13.51
C LEU A 123 -17.69 -3.72 14.14
N GLU A 124 -17.09 -2.80 14.91
CA GLU A 124 -17.82 -1.81 15.70
C GLU A 124 -18.46 -0.71 14.84
N ARG A 125 -17.78 -0.27 13.77
CA ARG A 125 -18.18 0.92 12.99
C ARG A 125 -18.64 0.63 11.57
N PHE A 126 -18.26 -0.51 11.00
CA PHE A 126 -18.44 -0.80 9.57
C PHE A 126 -19.15 -2.15 9.32
N GLY A 127 -19.87 -2.68 10.31
CA GLY A 127 -20.65 -3.92 10.16
C GLY A 127 -19.80 -5.15 9.81
N GLY A 128 -18.53 -5.13 10.22
CA GLY A 128 -17.53 -6.15 9.90
C GLY A 128 -16.96 -6.06 8.48
N ASP A 129 -17.23 -5.00 7.73
CA ASP A 129 -16.47 -4.69 6.51
C ASP A 129 -15.34 -3.68 6.82
N ILE A 130 -14.49 -3.39 5.84
CA ILE A 130 -13.46 -2.35 5.98
C ILE A 130 -14.07 -0.94 5.74
N PRO A 131 -13.39 0.15 6.15
CA PRO A 131 -13.83 1.49 5.78
C PRO A 131 -13.83 1.72 4.26
N ASP A 132 -14.83 2.44 3.77
CA ASP A 132 -15.06 2.77 2.35
C ASP A 132 -14.70 4.21 1.97
N THR A 133 -14.15 4.97 2.93
CA THR A 133 -13.64 6.33 2.70
C THR A 133 -12.14 6.43 2.98
N LEU A 134 -11.45 7.33 2.26
CA LEU A 134 -10.03 7.59 2.49
C LEU A 134 -9.75 8.09 3.91
N THR A 135 -10.61 8.98 4.42
CA THR A 135 -10.51 9.56 5.76
C THR A 135 -10.59 8.49 6.85
N ASP A 136 -11.54 7.56 6.75
CA ASP A 136 -11.67 6.49 7.73
C ASP A 136 -10.54 5.46 7.64
N LEU A 137 -10.07 5.14 6.43
CA LEU A 137 -8.89 4.28 6.25
C LEU A 137 -7.65 4.91 6.88
N LEU A 138 -7.45 6.22 6.72
CA LEU A 138 -6.34 6.96 7.35
C LEU A 138 -6.43 7.04 8.87
N ALA A 139 -7.63 6.88 9.44
CA ALA A 139 -7.82 6.80 10.88
C ALA A 139 -7.37 5.45 11.47
N LEU A 140 -7.20 4.41 10.65
CA LEU A 140 -6.69 3.12 11.10
C LEU A 140 -5.19 3.22 11.41
N LYS A 141 -4.82 2.80 12.63
CA LYS A 141 -3.43 2.78 13.05
C LYS A 141 -2.59 1.88 12.14
N GLY A 142 -1.48 2.43 11.64
CA GLY A 142 -0.60 1.73 10.71
C GLY A 142 -1.01 1.83 9.24
N VAL A 143 -2.10 2.52 8.91
CA VAL A 143 -2.50 2.81 7.52
C VAL A 143 -2.10 4.26 7.17
N GLY A 144 -1.12 4.40 6.29
CA GLY A 144 -0.71 5.71 5.74
C GLY A 144 -1.41 6.07 4.42
N PRO A 145 -1.19 7.28 3.88
CA PRO A 145 -1.83 7.75 2.64
C PRO A 145 -1.68 6.80 1.44
N LYS A 146 -0.47 6.29 1.20
CA LYS A 146 -0.22 5.30 0.13
C LYS A 146 -1.10 4.06 0.29
N MET A 147 -1.22 3.57 1.51
CA MET A 147 -1.96 2.34 1.83
C MET A 147 -3.46 2.58 1.70
N ALA A 148 -3.97 3.71 2.17
CA ALA A 148 -5.36 4.09 2.04
C ALA A 148 -5.77 4.21 0.55
N HIS A 149 -4.98 4.89 -0.29
CA HIS A 149 -5.24 4.94 -1.74
C HIS A 149 -5.19 3.56 -2.40
N LEU A 150 -4.26 2.69 -1.98
CA LEU A 150 -4.13 1.34 -2.52
C LEU A 150 -5.36 0.48 -2.21
N VAL A 151 -5.82 0.54 -0.95
CA VAL A 151 -7.05 -0.14 -0.52
C VAL A 151 -8.27 0.39 -1.27
N MET A 152 -8.43 1.71 -1.38
CA MET A 152 -9.53 2.31 -2.16
C MET A 152 -9.55 1.83 -3.62
N SER A 153 -8.39 1.78 -4.26
CA SER A 153 -8.28 1.33 -5.66
C SER A 153 -8.57 -0.16 -5.82
N ILE A 154 -7.99 -1.03 -4.98
CA ILE A 154 -8.08 -2.49 -5.15
C ILE A 154 -9.35 -3.08 -4.55
N ALA A 155 -9.69 -2.68 -3.33
CA ALA A 155 -10.78 -3.25 -2.53
C ALA A 155 -12.13 -2.68 -2.99
N TRP A 156 -12.18 -1.37 -3.25
CA TRP A 156 -13.39 -0.65 -3.59
C TRP A 156 -13.53 -0.28 -5.07
N LYS A 157 -12.50 -0.54 -5.90
CA LYS A 157 -12.45 -0.11 -7.32
C LYS A 157 -12.67 1.41 -7.46
N ASN A 158 -12.26 2.18 -6.46
CA ASN A 158 -12.46 3.61 -6.37
C ASN A 158 -11.10 4.32 -6.29
N THR A 159 -10.53 4.64 -7.45
CA THR A 159 -9.21 5.28 -7.52
C THR A 159 -9.33 6.78 -7.26
N GLN A 160 -8.97 7.20 -6.05
CA GLN A 160 -9.02 8.61 -5.61
C GLN A 160 -7.65 9.32 -5.60
N GLY A 161 -6.57 8.60 -5.94
CA GLY A 161 -5.22 9.16 -5.93
C GLY A 161 -4.17 8.16 -6.39
N ILE A 162 -2.93 8.64 -6.48
CA ILE A 162 -1.78 7.83 -6.92
C ILE A 162 -1.03 7.30 -5.70
N CYS A 163 -0.77 5.99 -5.68
CA CYS A 163 -0.01 5.34 -4.61
C CYS A 163 1.50 5.57 -4.80
N VAL A 164 2.03 6.67 -4.28
CA VAL A 164 3.45 7.03 -4.40
C VAL A 164 4.25 6.44 -3.22
N ASP A 165 5.38 5.80 -3.52
CA ASP A 165 6.36 5.30 -2.54
C ASP A 165 7.66 6.12 -2.60
N THR A 166 8.48 6.04 -1.56
CA THR A 166 9.90 6.41 -1.52
C THR A 166 10.70 5.94 -2.73
N HIS A 167 10.30 4.83 -3.36
CA HIS A 167 10.94 4.32 -4.57
C HIS A 167 10.73 5.24 -5.77
N VAL A 168 9.55 5.86 -5.90
CA VAL A 168 9.29 6.88 -6.93
C VAL A 168 10.23 8.05 -6.70
N HIS A 169 10.33 8.54 -5.46
CA HIS A 169 11.27 9.60 -5.12
C HIS A 169 12.72 9.23 -5.50
N ARG A 170 13.19 8.04 -5.10
CA ARG A 170 14.56 7.58 -5.41
C ARG A 170 14.81 7.45 -6.91
N ILE A 171 13.87 6.88 -7.67
CA ILE A 171 13.99 6.69 -9.11
C ILE A 171 13.96 8.04 -9.83
N SER A 172 13.01 8.91 -9.51
CA SER A 172 12.93 10.25 -10.09
C SER A 172 14.22 11.05 -9.86
N ASN A 173 14.82 10.95 -8.68
CA ASN A 173 16.12 11.57 -8.40
C ASN A 173 17.25 10.93 -9.23
N ARG A 174 17.31 9.60 -9.31
CA ARG A 174 18.32 8.90 -10.13
C ARG A 174 18.20 9.23 -11.62
N LEU A 175 16.99 9.48 -12.10
CA LEU A 175 16.71 9.90 -13.48
C LEU A 175 16.95 11.40 -13.72
N GLY A 176 17.25 12.18 -12.68
CA GLY A 176 17.38 13.64 -12.79
C GLY A 176 16.07 14.37 -13.08
N TRP A 177 14.92 13.73 -12.87
CA TRP A 177 13.60 14.31 -13.15
C TRP A 177 13.09 15.26 -12.06
N VAL A 178 13.72 15.23 -10.89
CA VAL A 178 13.43 16.14 -9.79
C VAL A 178 14.69 16.89 -9.42
N PHE A 179 14.57 18.21 -9.36
CA PHE A 179 15.63 19.12 -8.94
C PHE A 179 15.23 19.76 -7.62
N ARG A 180 16.15 19.79 -6.65
CA ARG A 180 16.02 20.64 -5.45
C ARG A 180 17.17 21.63 -5.45
N GLU A 181 16.82 22.91 -5.49
CA GLU A 181 17.78 24.00 -5.32
C GLU A 181 18.44 23.87 -3.93
N GLY A 182 19.78 23.84 -3.89
CA GLY A 182 20.56 23.74 -2.65
C GLY A 182 20.96 22.34 -2.16
N THR A 183 20.45 21.26 -2.75
CA THR A 183 20.99 19.91 -2.48
C THR A 183 22.09 19.56 -3.48
N LYS A 184 23.36 19.52 -3.05
CA LYS A 184 24.45 18.91 -3.82
C LYS A 184 24.18 17.42 -3.96
N GLN A 185 23.46 17.00 -4.99
CA GLN A 185 23.48 15.60 -5.41
C GLN A 185 24.87 15.33 -5.97
N VAL A 186 25.69 14.67 -5.16
CA VAL A 186 26.93 14.05 -5.64
C VAL A 186 26.48 12.87 -6.50
N VAL A 187 26.47 13.08 -7.80
CA VAL A 187 26.39 12.01 -8.79
C VAL A 187 27.76 11.33 -8.76
N CYS A 188 27.80 10.08 -8.27
CA CYS A 188 28.90 9.16 -8.55
C CYS A 188 28.54 8.33 -9.77
#